data_AF-A0AAD4D007-F1
#
_entry.id   AF-A0AAD4D007-F1
#
_cell.length_a   1.000
_cell.length_b   1.000
_cell.length_c   1.000
_cell.angle_alpha   90.00
_cell.angle_beta   90.00
_cell.angle_gamma   90.00
#
_symmetry.space_group_name_H-M   'P 1'
#
loop_
_entity.id
_entity.type
_entity.pdbx_description
1 polymer ?
#
loop_
_entity_poly.entity_id
_entity_poly.type
_entity_poly.pdbx_seq_one_letter_code
_entity_poly.pdbx_strand_id
1 'polypeptide(L)'
;STTNKHPSMLEGHDPAPIYKCLAAKVQDPASLVAIKKALHDIPWILVSGRMFTVDRVAFKMEYNLSPHFVQVPSSSLDSLYRSLGVRDNIHYRDIESILITVASNYQHDERLTDEDVALVCRLLCALSNERNRTRSPELPVLTKDGSLKRVADVVYDDRSAHRGRSEDNQMPYTFLHDGIPKDVAQRLQVDMFSVRTWQENQDTAFEPFFQQEDIVDRIKGILNDYDPSSIFNEFLQNASDA
;
A
#
# COMPACT_ATOMS: atom_id res chain seq x y z
N SER A 1 -30.74 -0.24 -22.38
CA SER A 1 -29.78 -1.02 -23.19
C SER A 1 -28.84 -0.08 -23.92
N THR A 2 -27.82 0.39 -23.21
CA THR A 2 -26.73 1.20 -23.75
C THR A 2 -25.64 0.25 -24.24
N THR A 3 -25.46 0.20 -25.55
CA THR A 3 -24.52 -0.66 -26.23
C THR A 3 -23.09 -0.23 -25.90
N ASN A 4 -22.40 -1.12 -25.17
CA ASN A 4 -20.97 -1.10 -24.95
C ASN A 4 -20.26 -1.19 -26.31
N LYS A 5 -19.82 -0.04 -26.86
CA LYS A 5 -18.91 -0.04 -28.00
C LYS A 5 -17.54 -0.46 -27.49
N HIS A 6 -17.24 -1.75 -27.66
CA HIS A 6 -15.87 -2.25 -27.67
C HIS A 6 -15.00 -1.33 -28.54
N PRO A 7 -13.81 -0.90 -28.09
CA PRO A 7 -12.88 -0.24 -28.98
C PRO A 7 -12.47 -1.25 -30.05
N SER A 8 -12.79 -0.92 -31.29
CA SER A 8 -12.46 -1.69 -32.48
C SER A 8 -10.97 -2.03 -32.49
N MET A 9 -10.66 -3.33 -32.51
CA MET A 9 -9.33 -3.80 -32.89
C MET A 9 -9.02 -3.25 -34.28
N LEU A 10 -7.93 -2.50 -34.40
CA LEU A 10 -7.38 -2.04 -35.67
C LEU A 10 -6.77 -3.24 -36.41
N GLU A 11 -7.61 -4.14 -36.91
CA GLU A 11 -7.17 -5.24 -37.76
C GLU A 11 -7.05 -4.72 -39.22
N GLY A 12 -5.82 -4.50 -39.69
CA GLY A 12 -5.54 -4.42 -41.12
C GLY A 12 -4.75 -3.22 -41.65
N HIS A 13 -4.49 -2.18 -40.84
CA HIS A 13 -3.70 -1.01 -41.27
C HIS A 13 -2.45 -0.84 -40.41
N ASP A 14 -1.27 -0.83 -41.04
CA ASP A 14 -0.01 -0.46 -40.40
C ASP A 14 -0.05 1.04 -40.05
N PRO A 15 0.01 1.42 -38.75
CA PRO A 15 -0.01 2.82 -38.34
C PRO A 15 1.36 3.51 -38.54
N ALA A 16 2.43 2.77 -38.87
CA ALA A 16 3.78 3.31 -39.02
C ALA A 16 3.88 4.51 -40.00
N PRO A 17 3.20 4.55 -41.16
CA PRO A 17 3.22 5.70 -42.05
C PRO A 17 2.66 6.97 -41.40
N ILE A 18 1.59 6.82 -40.60
CA ILE A 18 0.96 7.94 -39.88
C ILE A 18 1.92 8.49 -38.83
N TYR A 19 2.51 7.62 -38.00
CA TYR A 19 3.49 8.04 -37.00
C TYR A 19 4.73 8.68 -37.63
N LYS A 20 5.20 8.17 -38.77
CA LYS A 20 6.33 8.77 -39.52
C LYS A 20 5.98 10.17 -40.03
N CYS A 21 4.77 10.37 -40.54
CA CYS A 21 4.29 11.69 -40.96
C CYS A 21 4.20 12.65 -39.77
N LEU A 22 3.64 12.21 -38.64
CA LEU A 22 3.58 12.99 -37.41
C LEU A 22 4.98 13.38 -36.91
N ALA A 23 5.92 12.43 -36.88
CA ALA A 23 7.31 12.66 -36.47
C ALA A 23 8.03 13.72 -37.32
N ALA A 24 7.73 13.79 -38.61
CA ALA A 24 8.24 14.83 -39.49
C ALA A 24 7.56 16.19 -39.26
N LYS A 25 6.23 16.20 -39.04
CA LYS A 25 5.46 17.44 -38.85
C LYS A 25 5.72 18.12 -37.51
N VAL A 26 6.01 17.36 -36.44
CA VAL A 26 6.29 17.96 -35.12
C VAL A 26 7.62 18.73 -35.05
N GLN A 27 8.47 18.64 -36.08
CA GLN A 27 9.69 19.46 -36.19
C GLN A 27 9.38 20.93 -36.48
N ASP A 28 8.22 21.22 -37.08
CA ASP A 28 7.74 22.58 -37.31
C ASP A 28 6.95 23.09 -36.08
N PRO A 29 7.33 24.23 -35.46
CA PRO A 29 6.66 24.73 -34.25
C PRO A 29 5.17 25.02 -34.42
N ALA A 30 4.74 25.53 -35.57
CA ALA A 30 3.32 25.84 -35.82
C ALA A 30 2.49 24.54 -35.91
N SER A 31 3.02 23.55 -36.65
CA SER A 31 2.44 22.21 -36.75
C SER A 31 2.39 21.52 -35.39
N LEU A 32 3.45 21.64 -34.57
CA LEU A 32 3.47 21.06 -33.23
C LEU A 32 2.34 21.59 -32.35
N VAL A 33 2.10 22.92 -32.35
CA VAL A 33 1.00 23.53 -31.58
C VAL A 33 -0.36 23.03 -32.08
N ALA A 34 -0.55 22.98 -33.41
CA ALA A 34 -1.79 22.48 -34.00
C ALA A 34 -2.04 21.00 -33.66
N ILE A 35 -1.00 20.15 -33.75
CA ILE A 35 -1.09 18.72 -33.44
C ILE A 35 -1.36 18.51 -31.95
N LYS A 36 -0.66 19.22 -31.06
CA LYS A 36 -0.93 19.15 -29.61
C LYS A 36 -2.37 19.48 -29.28
N LYS A 37 -2.92 20.52 -29.91
CA LYS A 37 -4.32 20.91 -29.73
C LYS A 37 -5.28 19.87 -30.29
N ALA A 38 -4.98 19.30 -31.46
CA ALA A 38 -5.83 18.30 -32.11
C ALA A 38 -5.84 16.96 -31.36
N LEU A 39 -4.71 16.57 -30.76
CA LEU A 39 -4.56 15.32 -30.02
C LEU A 39 -4.83 15.45 -28.52
N HIS A 40 -5.22 16.64 -28.06
CA HIS A 40 -5.57 16.86 -26.67
C HIS A 40 -6.76 15.96 -26.30
N ASP A 41 -6.59 15.13 -25.27
CA ASP A 41 -7.56 14.15 -24.76
C ASP A 41 -8.03 13.10 -25.79
N ILE A 42 -7.36 12.97 -26.93
CA ILE A 42 -7.63 11.93 -27.92
C ILE A 42 -6.64 10.77 -27.73
N PRO A 43 -7.09 9.52 -27.58
CA PRO A 43 -6.18 8.37 -27.57
C PRO A 43 -5.52 8.20 -28.95
N TRP A 44 -4.19 8.30 -29.01
CA TRP A 44 -3.44 8.22 -30.28
C TRP A 44 -2.14 7.42 -30.17
N ILE A 45 -1.73 7.03 -28.95
CA ILE A 45 -0.51 6.27 -28.72
C ILE A 45 -0.86 4.79 -28.70
N LEU A 46 -0.43 4.05 -29.72
CA LEU A 46 -0.70 2.62 -29.84
C LEU A 46 0.33 1.82 -29.04
N VAL A 47 -0.13 1.12 -28.00
CA VAL A 47 0.68 0.19 -27.20
C VAL A 47 -0.04 -1.14 -27.16
N SER A 48 0.62 -2.22 -27.62
CA SER A 48 0.08 -3.58 -27.60
C SER A 48 -1.35 -3.71 -28.16
N GLY A 49 -1.64 -2.99 -29.26
CA GLY A 49 -2.95 -3.04 -29.94
C GLY A 49 -4.04 -2.14 -29.33
N ARG A 50 -3.74 -1.35 -28.29
CA ARG A 50 -4.68 -0.39 -27.68
C ARG A 50 -4.17 1.04 -27.78
N MET A 51 -5.08 1.98 -27.98
CA MET A 51 -4.77 3.41 -28.05
C MET A 51 -4.89 4.07 -26.67
N PHE A 52 -3.90 4.88 -26.32
CA PHE A 52 -3.83 5.61 -25.05
C PHE A 52 -3.65 7.12 -25.29
N THR A 53 -4.13 7.91 -24.35
CA THR A 53 -3.84 9.34 -24.22
C THR A 53 -2.48 9.55 -23.57
N VAL A 54 -1.92 10.76 -23.72
CA VAL A 54 -0.59 11.12 -23.21
C VAL A 54 -0.50 11.01 -21.67
N ASP A 55 -1.60 11.27 -20.96
CA ASP A 55 -1.66 11.19 -19.50
C ASP A 55 -1.59 9.76 -18.96
N ARG A 56 -1.84 8.74 -19.79
CA ARG A 56 -1.87 7.31 -19.40
C ARG A 56 -0.64 6.52 -19.80
N VAL A 57 0.42 7.22 -20.23
CA VAL A 57 1.65 6.58 -20.70
C VAL A 57 2.91 7.24 -20.17
N ALA A 58 3.98 6.45 -20.02
CA ALA A 58 5.33 6.94 -19.69
C ALA A 58 6.41 6.04 -20.30
N PHE A 59 7.63 6.55 -20.45
CA PHE A 59 8.76 5.75 -20.96
C PHE A 59 9.30 4.74 -19.95
N LYS A 60 9.27 5.08 -18.67
CA LYS A 60 9.79 4.23 -17.59
C LYS A 60 8.73 4.08 -16.50
N MET A 61 8.51 2.83 -16.12
CA MET A 61 7.64 2.46 -15.01
C MET A 61 8.33 1.36 -14.19
N GLU A 62 8.40 1.54 -12.88
CA GLU A 62 8.90 0.51 -11.97
C GLU A 62 7.87 -0.61 -11.76
N TYR A 63 6.59 -0.28 -11.95
CA TYR A 63 5.44 -1.15 -11.67
C TYR A 63 4.60 -1.29 -12.93
N ASN A 64 4.15 -2.52 -13.22
CA ASN A 64 3.13 -2.73 -14.23
C ASN A 64 1.80 -2.22 -13.66
N LEU A 65 1.18 -1.22 -14.30
CA LEU A 65 -0.13 -0.66 -13.92
C LEU A 65 -1.18 -0.85 -15.04
N SER A 66 -0.92 -1.79 -15.95
CA SER A 66 -1.88 -2.20 -16.98
C SER A 66 -3.20 -2.69 -16.32
N PRO A 67 -4.37 -2.37 -16.91
CA PRO A 67 -4.56 -1.67 -18.19
C PRO A 67 -4.67 -0.13 -18.10
N HIS A 68 -4.61 0.47 -16.90
CA HIS A 68 -4.89 1.89 -16.70
C HIS A 68 -3.73 2.82 -17.03
N PHE A 69 -2.50 2.32 -16.96
CA PHE A 69 -1.30 3.06 -17.31
C PHE A 69 -0.28 2.12 -17.91
N VAL A 70 0.31 2.50 -19.05
CA VAL A 70 1.20 1.61 -19.81
C VAL A 70 2.54 2.25 -20.12
N GLN A 71 3.58 1.41 -20.13
CA GLN A 71 4.91 1.84 -20.53
C GLN A 71 5.01 1.84 -22.05
N VAL A 72 5.48 2.96 -22.61
CA VAL A 72 5.76 3.07 -24.04
C VAL A 72 7.05 2.30 -24.36
N PRO A 73 7.05 1.38 -25.35
CA PRO A 73 8.27 0.70 -25.76
C PRO A 73 9.24 1.70 -26.38
N SER A 74 10.53 1.57 -26.08
CA SER A 74 11.54 2.41 -26.72
C SER A 74 11.58 2.14 -28.22
N SER A 75 11.62 3.21 -29.00
CA SER A 75 11.46 3.17 -30.44
C SER A 75 12.12 4.38 -31.12
N SER A 76 12.10 4.39 -32.45
CA SER A 76 12.46 5.59 -33.23
C SER A 76 11.49 6.76 -33.07
N LEU A 77 10.34 6.55 -32.41
CA LEU A 77 9.30 7.55 -32.16
C LEU A 77 9.46 8.27 -30.82
N ASP A 78 10.49 7.95 -30.02
CA ASP A 78 10.69 8.53 -28.69
C ASP A 78 10.73 10.07 -28.73
N SER A 79 11.33 10.66 -29.76
CA SER A 79 11.36 12.13 -29.96
C SER A 79 9.97 12.72 -30.24
N LEU A 80 9.14 12.03 -31.03
CA LEU A 80 7.76 12.41 -31.30
C LEU A 80 6.94 12.38 -30.00
N TYR A 81 7.01 11.27 -29.26
CA TYR A 81 6.29 11.10 -28.01
C TYR A 81 6.65 12.17 -26.99
N ARG A 82 7.95 12.47 -26.82
CA ARG A 82 8.42 13.57 -25.95
C ARG A 82 7.90 14.93 -26.41
N SER A 83 7.97 15.21 -27.71
CA SER A 83 7.49 16.48 -28.27
C SER A 83 6.00 16.70 -28.00
N LEU A 84 5.21 15.62 -28.00
CA LEU A 84 3.78 15.64 -27.72
C LEU A 84 3.41 15.45 -26.24
N GLY A 85 4.40 15.37 -25.34
CA GLY A 85 4.20 15.46 -23.90
C GLY A 85 4.24 14.14 -23.13
N VAL A 86 4.65 13.04 -23.75
CA VAL A 86 4.87 11.77 -23.03
C VAL A 86 6.01 11.95 -22.03
N ARG A 87 5.72 11.60 -20.78
CA ARG A 87 6.63 11.80 -19.65
C ARG A 87 7.67 10.67 -19.57
N ASP A 88 8.84 11.01 -19.05
CA ASP A 88 9.90 10.03 -18.78
C ASP A 88 9.50 9.00 -17.74
N ASN A 89 8.94 9.45 -16.62
CA ASN A 89 8.51 8.62 -15.52
C ASN A 89 7.06 8.94 -15.14
N ILE A 90 6.35 7.94 -14.64
CA ILE A 90 5.04 8.13 -14.01
C ILE A 90 5.19 8.97 -12.74
N HIS A 91 4.21 9.85 -12.46
CA HIS A 91 4.18 10.63 -11.23
C HIS A 91 3.30 9.92 -10.20
N TYR A 92 3.64 9.99 -8.92
CA TYR A 92 2.89 9.31 -7.87
C TYR A 92 1.39 9.70 -7.84
N ARG A 93 1.07 10.96 -8.18
CA ARG A 93 -0.33 11.44 -8.30
C ARG A 93 -1.15 10.71 -9.36
N ASP A 94 -0.51 10.21 -10.42
CA ASP A 94 -1.22 9.40 -11.41
C ASP A 94 -1.65 8.07 -10.80
N ILE A 95 -0.75 7.45 -10.01
CA ILE A 95 -0.99 6.18 -9.32
C ILE A 95 -2.13 6.36 -8.29
N GLU A 96 -2.05 7.44 -7.50
CA GLU A 96 -3.09 7.79 -6.53
C GLU A 96 -4.44 8.07 -7.21
N SER A 97 -4.44 8.79 -8.34
CA SER A 97 -5.67 9.05 -9.10
C SER A 97 -6.28 7.77 -9.68
N ILE A 98 -5.46 6.82 -10.16
CA ILE A 98 -5.94 5.52 -10.64
C ILE A 98 -6.56 4.76 -9.47
N LEU A 99 -5.89 4.71 -8.33
CA LEU A 99 -6.40 4.05 -7.13
C LEU A 99 -7.75 4.64 -6.68
N ILE A 100 -7.88 5.97 -6.66
CA ILE A 100 -9.14 6.65 -6.33
C ILE A 100 -10.23 6.32 -7.37
N THR A 101 -9.88 6.27 -8.65
CA THR A 101 -10.83 5.94 -9.72
C THR A 101 -11.32 4.49 -9.58
N VAL A 102 -10.41 3.54 -9.35
CA VAL A 102 -10.76 2.14 -9.08
C VAL A 102 -11.66 2.06 -7.85
N ALA A 103 -11.31 2.74 -6.76
CA ALA A 103 -12.11 2.78 -5.54
C ALA A 103 -13.53 3.33 -5.77
N SER A 104 -13.68 4.35 -6.61
CA SER A 104 -14.98 4.96 -6.91
C SER A 104 -15.94 4.07 -7.69
N ASN A 105 -15.46 2.97 -8.27
CA ASN A 105 -16.29 2.01 -8.99
C ASN A 105 -17.01 1.02 -8.06
N TYR A 106 -16.65 1.00 -6.77
CA TYR A 106 -17.14 0.05 -5.78
C TYR A 106 -17.90 0.76 -4.67
N GLN A 107 -18.95 0.11 -4.14
CA GLN A 107 -19.65 0.58 -2.94
C GLN A 107 -18.85 0.31 -1.67
N HIS A 108 -19.28 0.92 -0.55
CA HIS A 108 -18.69 0.66 0.75
C HIS A 108 -18.84 -0.82 1.11
N ASP A 109 -17.73 -1.46 1.52
CA ASP A 109 -17.62 -2.90 1.81
C ASP A 109 -17.85 -3.85 0.63
N GLU A 110 -17.96 -3.35 -0.61
CA GLU A 110 -18.05 -4.21 -1.79
C GLU A 110 -16.70 -4.89 -2.06
N ARG A 111 -16.72 -6.21 -2.23
CA ARG A 111 -15.54 -7.00 -2.57
C ARG A 111 -15.12 -6.74 -4.01
N LEU A 112 -13.85 -6.42 -4.21
CA LEU A 112 -13.24 -6.22 -5.51
C LEU A 112 -13.15 -7.54 -6.29
N THR A 113 -13.12 -7.43 -7.62
CA THR A 113 -12.75 -8.57 -8.49
C THR A 113 -11.28 -8.96 -8.26
N ASP A 114 -10.91 -10.21 -8.54
CA ASP A 114 -9.53 -10.68 -8.38
C ASP A 114 -8.53 -9.88 -9.23
N GLU A 115 -8.95 -9.39 -10.41
CA GLU A 115 -8.15 -8.53 -11.27
C GLU A 115 -7.89 -7.17 -10.61
N ASP A 116 -8.91 -6.55 -10.02
CA ASP A 116 -8.79 -5.28 -9.32
C ASP A 116 -8.03 -5.42 -8.00
N VAL A 117 -8.17 -6.54 -7.28
CA VAL A 117 -7.34 -6.87 -6.12
C VAL A 117 -5.85 -6.88 -6.52
N ALA A 118 -5.51 -7.55 -7.62
CA ALA A 118 -4.14 -7.61 -8.11
C ALA A 118 -3.64 -6.23 -8.58
N LEU A 119 -4.50 -5.42 -9.20
CA LEU A 119 -4.18 -4.04 -9.58
C LEU A 119 -3.94 -3.15 -8.36
N VAL A 120 -4.84 -3.16 -7.38
CA VAL A 120 -4.73 -2.37 -6.15
C VAL A 120 -3.48 -2.75 -5.37
N CYS A 121 -3.15 -4.03 -5.25
CA CYS A 121 -1.87 -4.45 -4.65
C CYS A 121 -0.67 -3.81 -5.35
N ARG A 122 -0.63 -3.81 -6.69
CA ARG A 122 0.44 -3.15 -7.46
C ARG A 122 0.47 -1.64 -7.25
N LEU A 123 -0.68 -0.97 -7.23
CA LEU A 123 -0.81 0.47 -6.98
C LEU A 123 -0.32 0.85 -5.58
N LEU A 124 -0.72 0.11 -4.55
CA LEU A 124 -0.30 0.35 -3.17
C LEU A 124 1.21 0.14 -2.98
N CYS A 125 1.78 -0.92 -3.57
CA CYS A 125 3.22 -1.13 -3.62
C CYS A 125 3.93 0.06 -4.29
N ALA A 126 3.43 0.51 -5.45
CA ALA A 126 4.00 1.63 -6.18
C ALA A 126 3.93 2.96 -5.39
N LEU A 127 2.80 3.23 -4.74
CA LEU A 127 2.65 4.39 -3.86
C LEU A 127 3.63 4.34 -2.70
N SER A 128 3.85 3.16 -2.10
CA SER A 128 4.74 2.99 -0.95
C SER A 128 6.20 3.35 -1.23
N ASN A 129 6.66 3.33 -2.49
CA ASN A 129 8.04 3.64 -2.85
C ASN A 129 8.39 5.13 -2.73
N GLU A 130 7.40 6.01 -2.80
CA GLU A 130 7.64 7.45 -2.70
C GLU A 130 8.02 7.83 -1.25
N ARG A 131 9.29 8.17 -1.04
CA ARG A 131 9.83 8.54 0.27
C ARG A 131 9.40 9.96 0.65
N ASN A 132 9.23 10.23 1.94
CA ASN A 132 8.98 11.57 2.51
C ASN A 132 7.61 12.21 2.17
N ARG A 133 6.57 11.41 1.94
CA ARG A 133 5.19 11.89 1.78
C ARG A 133 4.36 11.52 3.01
N THR A 134 3.73 12.51 3.62
CA THR A 134 2.59 12.26 4.51
C THR A 134 1.47 11.66 3.68
N ARG A 135 0.97 10.48 4.09
CA ARG A 135 -0.17 9.86 3.40
C ARG A 135 -1.45 10.50 3.90
N SER A 136 -2.40 10.67 2.98
CA SER A 136 -3.75 11.05 3.38
C SER A 136 -4.33 9.93 4.25
N PRO A 137 -4.94 10.23 5.41
CA PRO A 137 -5.65 9.23 6.20
C PRO A 137 -6.85 8.64 5.43
N GLU A 138 -7.31 9.34 4.39
CA GLU A 138 -8.38 8.92 3.48
C GLU A 138 -7.89 8.04 2.33
N LEU A 139 -6.59 7.70 2.27
CA LEU A 139 -6.05 6.82 1.24
C LEU A 139 -6.75 5.45 1.31
N PRO A 140 -7.41 4.99 0.23
CA PRO A 140 -8.03 3.67 0.23
C PRO A 140 -6.96 2.58 0.19
N VAL A 141 -7.10 1.58 1.05
CA VAL A 141 -6.25 0.39 1.14
C VAL A 141 -7.10 -0.87 1.09
N LEU A 142 -6.49 -1.96 0.61
CA LEU A 142 -7.17 -3.24 0.44
C LEU A 142 -7.21 -4.02 1.77
N THR A 143 -8.38 -4.50 2.14
CA THR A 143 -8.62 -5.27 3.36
C THR A 143 -8.61 -6.79 3.09
N LYS A 144 -8.50 -7.62 4.13
CA LYS A 144 -8.51 -9.10 4.03
C LYS A 144 -9.78 -9.66 3.36
N ASP A 145 -10.93 -9.03 3.56
CA ASP A 145 -12.20 -9.41 2.92
C ASP A 145 -12.28 -9.02 1.44
N GLY A 146 -11.30 -8.25 0.95
CA GLY A 146 -11.18 -7.82 -0.44
C GLY A 146 -11.94 -6.53 -0.76
N SER A 147 -12.34 -5.76 0.25
CA SER A 147 -12.95 -4.43 0.09
C SER A 147 -11.90 -3.33 0.22
N LEU A 148 -12.31 -2.08 -0.05
CA LEU A 148 -11.44 -0.90 0.12
C LEU A 148 -11.92 -0.06 1.30
N LYS A 149 -10.99 0.26 2.22
CA LYS A 149 -11.24 1.16 3.35
C LYS A 149 -10.14 2.18 3.50
N ARG A 150 -10.40 3.23 4.27
CA ARG A 150 -9.38 4.26 4.56
C ARG A 150 -8.23 3.64 5.34
N VAL A 151 -7.02 4.09 5.06
CA VAL A 151 -5.80 3.60 5.74
C VAL A 151 -5.89 3.73 7.26
N ALA A 152 -6.53 4.78 7.77
CA ALA A 152 -6.72 5.00 9.21
C ALA A 152 -7.64 3.98 9.91
N ASP A 153 -8.52 3.32 9.14
CA ASP A 153 -9.51 2.36 9.67
C ASP A 153 -8.99 0.90 9.61
N VAL A 154 -7.77 0.69 9.11
CA VAL A 154 -7.22 -0.64 8.83
C VAL A 154 -5.92 -0.84 9.61
N VAL A 155 -5.71 -2.06 10.10
CA VAL A 155 -4.48 -2.47 10.80
C VAL A 155 -3.73 -3.55 10.03
N TYR A 156 -2.41 -3.53 10.15
CA TYR A 156 -1.56 -4.62 9.70
C TYR A 156 -1.45 -5.70 10.77
N ASP A 157 -1.73 -6.95 10.42
CA ASP A 157 -1.49 -8.09 11.31
C ASP A 157 0.01 -8.40 11.39
N ASP A 158 0.66 -7.82 12.39
CA ASP A 158 2.08 -8.01 12.68
C ASP A 158 2.37 -9.20 13.60
N ARG A 159 1.36 -9.98 13.97
CA ARG A 159 1.50 -11.15 14.86
C ARG A 159 1.80 -12.39 14.02
N SER A 160 2.95 -13.02 14.25
CA SER A 160 3.39 -14.21 13.51
C SER A 160 2.47 -15.43 13.62
N ALA A 161 1.62 -15.49 14.65
CA ALA A 161 0.78 -16.66 14.97
C ALA A 161 -0.66 -16.64 14.39
N HIS A 162 -1.11 -15.51 13.83
CA HIS A 162 -2.53 -15.33 13.45
C HIS A 162 -2.79 -15.39 11.94
N ARG A 163 -1.74 -15.43 11.11
CA ARG A 163 -1.89 -15.55 9.65
C ARG A 163 -2.65 -16.83 9.29
N GLY A 164 -3.90 -16.68 8.86
CA GLY A 164 -4.76 -17.76 8.39
C GLY A 164 -5.69 -18.37 9.44
N ARG A 165 -5.87 -17.76 10.62
CA ARG A 165 -6.86 -18.22 11.61
C ARG A 165 -8.22 -17.53 11.39
N SER A 166 -9.30 -18.33 11.42
CA SER A 166 -10.69 -17.86 11.32
C SER A 166 -11.15 -16.97 12.50
N GLU A 167 -10.30 -16.74 13.49
CA GLU A 167 -10.57 -15.90 14.66
C GLU A 167 -10.51 -14.40 14.34
N ASP A 168 -9.93 -14.01 13.20
CA ASP A 168 -9.89 -12.60 12.74
C ASP A 168 -11.29 -11.97 12.66
N ASN A 169 -12.30 -12.76 12.27
CA ASN A 169 -13.68 -12.29 12.16
C ASN A 169 -14.36 -11.98 13.50
N GLN A 170 -13.76 -12.36 14.63
CA GLN A 170 -14.28 -12.08 15.97
C GLN A 170 -13.69 -10.82 16.59
N MET A 171 -12.60 -10.30 16.00
CA MET A 171 -11.95 -9.10 16.49
C MET A 171 -12.60 -7.85 15.90
N PRO A 172 -12.73 -6.75 16.67
CA PRO A 172 -13.35 -5.51 16.21
C PRO A 172 -12.43 -4.68 15.28
N TYR A 173 -11.51 -5.32 14.56
CA TYR A 173 -10.52 -4.66 13.71
C TYR A 173 -10.67 -5.10 12.26
N THR A 174 -10.46 -4.17 11.34
CA THR A 174 -10.33 -4.49 9.92
C THR A 174 -8.86 -4.67 9.58
N PHE A 175 -8.51 -5.83 9.03
CA PHE A 175 -7.13 -6.17 8.71
C PHE A 175 -6.78 -5.86 7.25
N LEU A 176 -5.55 -5.41 7.03
CA LEU A 176 -4.97 -5.20 5.72
C LEU A 176 -4.82 -6.53 4.98
N HIS A 177 -5.05 -6.54 3.68
CA HIS A 177 -4.94 -7.71 2.83
C HIS A 177 -3.55 -8.38 2.92
N ASP A 178 -3.52 -9.71 3.02
CA ASP A 178 -2.30 -10.51 3.22
C ASP A 178 -1.28 -10.40 2.07
N GLY A 179 -1.76 -10.04 0.87
CA GLY A 179 -0.91 -9.76 -0.29
C GLY A 179 -0.07 -8.49 -0.16
N ILE A 180 -0.30 -7.65 0.86
CA ILE A 180 0.49 -6.45 1.13
C ILE A 180 1.61 -6.76 2.12
N PRO A 181 2.90 -6.64 1.73
CA PRO A 181 4.03 -6.87 2.62
C PRO A 181 4.10 -5.88 3.79
N LYS A 182 4.74 -6.29 4.90
CA LYS A 182 4.91 -5.45 6.09
C LYS A 182 5.62 -4.12 5.79
N ASP A 183 6.65 -4.15 4.96
CA ASP A 183 7.41 -2.96 4.60
C ASP A 183 6.57 -1.98 3.77
N VAL A 184 5.69 -2.49 2.90
CA VAL A 184 4.70 -1.68 2.17
C VAL A 184 3.70 -1.07 3.14
N ALA A 185 3.12 -1.86 4.05
CA ALA A 185 2.18 -1.38 5.07
C ALA A 185 2.79 -0.26 5.95
N GLN A 186 4.03 -0.44 6.38
CA GLN A 186 4.78 0.57 7.15
C GLN A 186 4.99 1.87 6.35
N ARG A 187 5.38 1.78 5.07
CA ARG A 187 5.56 2.95 4.21
C ARG A 187 4.25 3.65 3.83
N LEU A 188 3.14 2.92 3.87
CA LEU A 188 1.78 3.45 3.73
C LEU A 188 1.23 4.02 5.05
N GLN A 189 1.97 3.91 6.16
CA GLN A 189 1.56 4.38 7.49
C GLN A 189 0.31 3.67 8.02
N VAL A 190 0.16 2.38 7.69
CA VAL A 190 -0.85 1.51 8.31
C VAL A 190 -0.42 1.19 9.74
N ASP A 191 -1.33 1.33 10.70
CA ASP A 191 -1.04 0.98 12.10
C ASP A 191 -0.79 -0.52 12.26
N MET A 192 0.20 -0.86 13.09
CA MET A 192 0.44 -2.25 13.48
C MET A 192 -0.61 -2.68 14.50
N PHE A 193 -1.18 -3.86 14.35
CA PHE A 193 -2.21 -4.38 15.24
C PHE A 193 -1.74 -4.44 16.70
N SER A 194 -0.51 -4.88 16.97
CA SER A 194 0.10 -4.86 18.31
C SER A 194 0.13 -3.46 18.95
N VAL A 195 0.43 -2.42 18.17
CA VAL A 195 0.53 -1.04 18.65
C VAL A 195 -0.85 -0.47 18.95
N ARG A 196 -1.81 -0.64 18.02
CA ARG A 196 -3.18 -0.15 18.19
C ARG A 196 -3.88 -0.79 19.40
N THR A 197 -3.75 -2.11 19.53
CA THR A 197 -4.29 -2.82 20.71
C THR A 197 -3.63 -2.37 22.01
N TRP A 198 -2.32 -2.15 22.02
CA TRP A 198 -1.65 -1.65 23.22
C TRP A 198 -2.15 -0.24 23.59
N GLN A 199 -2.28 0.67 22.62
CA GLN A 199 -2.77 2.03 22.84
C GLN A 199 -4.21 2.05 23.36
N GLU A 200 -5.11 1.27 22.78
CA GLU A 200 -6.51 1.21 23.21
C GLU A 200 -6.68 0.59 24.61
N ASN A 201 -5.71 -0.23 25.05
CA ASN A 201 -5.70 -0.81 26.39
C ASN A 201 -4.82 -0.04 27.39
N GLN A 202 -4.18 1.08 27.02
CA GLN A 202 -3.33 1.82 27.96
C GLN A 202 -4.09 2.27 29.22
N ASP A 203 -5.35 2.65 29.07
CA ASP A 203 -6.20 3.10 30.18
C ASP A 203 -6.71 1.95 31.06
N THR A 204 -6.57 0.69 30.61
CA THR A 204 -7.01 -0.53 31.33
C THR A 204 -5.86 -1.41 31.79
N ALA A 205 -4.63 -1.18 31.32
CA ALA A 205 -3.51 -2.11 31.43
C ALA A 205 -2.68 -2.04 32.71
N PHE A 206 -3.00 -1.16 33.66
CA PHE A 206 -2.31 -1.11 34.95
C PHE A 206 -3.31 -1.04 36.11
N GLU A 207 -4.08 -2.10 36.30
CA GLU A 207 -4.24 -2.59 37.67
C GLU A 207 -2.88 -3.19 38.05
N PRO A 208 -2.14 -2.61 39.01
CA PRO A 208 -0.92 -3.24 39.49
C PRO A 208 -1.29 -4.65 39.95
N PHE A 209 -0.72 -5.67 39.32
CA PHE A 209 -0.67 -7.01 39.89
C PHE A 209 0.23 -6.97 41.13
N PHE A 210 -0.25 -6.33 42.20
CA PHE A 210 0.34 -6.44 43.52
C PHE A 210 -0.11 -7.81 44.04
N GLN A 211 0.78 -8.80 43.96
CA GLN A 211 0.74 -9.88 44.95
C GLN A 211 1.05 -9.23 46.30
N GLN A 212 -0.01 -8.75 46.97
CA GLN A 212 0.07 -8.23 48.32
C GLN A 212 0.19 -9.44 49.26
N GLU A 213 1.36 -10.06 49.29
CA GLU A 213 1.74 -10.89 50.42
C GLU A 213 2.06 -9.93 51.57
N ASP A 214 1.39 -10.10 52.72
CA ASP A 214 1.70 -9.31 53.91
C ASP A 214 3.18 -9.54 54.26
N ILE A 215 3.92 -8.46 54.52
CA ILE A 215 5.33 -8.53 54.88
C ILE A 215 5.56 -9.45 56.09
N VAL A 216 4.58 -9.53 56.98
CA VAL A 216 4.60 -10.42 58.15
C VAL A 216 4.52 -11.88 57.72
N ASP A 217 3.69 -12.23 56.75
CA ASP A 217 3.54 -13.62 56.28
C ASP A 217 4.74 -14.06 55.45
N ARG A 218 5.30 -13.14 54.65
CA ARG A 218 6.59 -13.32 53.97
C ARG A 218 7.70 -13.65 54.98
N ILE A 219 7.84 -12.84 56.03
CA ILE A 219 8.88 -13.02 57.05
C ILE A 219 8.67 -14.32 57.83
N LYS A 220 7.42 -14.68 58.17
CA LYS A 220 7.11 -15.97 58.80
C LYS A 220 7.50 -17.15 57.91
N GLY A 221 7.18 -17.09 56.61
CA GLY A 221 7.55 -18.11 55.65
C GLY A 221 9.06 -18.30 55.61
N ILE A 222 9.80 -17.20 55.45
CA ILE A 222 11.27 -17.21 55.49
C ILE A 222 11.75 -17.82 56.82
N LEU A 223 11.25 -17.37 57.97
CA LEU A 223 11.71 -17.88 59.26
C LEU A 223 11.41 -19.37 59.49
N ASN A 224 10.30 -19.88 58.95
CA ASN A 224 9.97 -21.30 59.03
C ASN A 224 10.90 -22.18 58.19
N ASP A 225 11.42 -21.64 57.08
CA ASP A 225 12.35 -22.36 56.20
C ASP A 225 13.80 -22.33 56.72
N TYR A 226 14.08 -21.54 57.76
CA TYR A 226 15.38 -21.47 58.41
C TYR A 226 15.53 -22.52 59.51
N ASP A 227 16.64 -23.27 59.47
CA ASP A 227 17.07 -24.08 60.61
C ASP A 227 17.56 -23.15 61.73
N PRO A 228 17.03 -23.24 62.97
CA PRO A 228 17.48 -22.43 64.10
C PRO A 228 19.00 -22.47 64.34
N SER A 229 19.66 -23.55 63.93
CA SER A 229 21.11 -23.71 64.06
C SER A 229 21.93 -22.99 62.98
N SER A 230 21.35 -22.68 61.82
CA SER A 230 22.04 -21.95 60.73
C SER A 230 22.03 -20.43 60.92
N ILE A 231 21.04 -19.91 61.65
CA ILE A 231 20.87 -18.47 61.92
C ILE A 231 22.11 -17.86 62.58
N PHE A 232 22.67 -18.54 63.59
CA PHE A 232 23.87 -18.06 64.29
C PHE A 232 25.11 -18.01 63.38
N ASN A 233 25.22 -18.95 62.45
CA ASN A 233 26.33 -18.99 61.51
C ASN A 233 26.22 -17.86 60.48
N GLU A 234 25.02 -17.53 60.01
CA GLU A 234 24.80 -16.37 59.14
C GLU A 234 25.10 -15.05 59.85
N PHE A 235 24.73 -14.90 61.13
CA PHE A 235 25.12 -13.71 61.90
C PHE A 235 26.64 -13.55 62.01
N LEU A 236 27.35 -14.66 62.28
CA LEU A 236 28.82 -14.69 62.32
C LEU A 236 29.44 -14.36 60.96
N GLN A 237 28.87 -14.89 59.88
CA GLN A 237 29.35 -14.61 58.52
C GLN A 237 29.11 -13.14 58.13
N ASN A 238 27.91 -12.61 58.38
CA ASN A 238 27.58 -11.20 58.13
C ASN A 238 28.49 -10.24 58.93
N ALA A 239 28.91 -10.62 60.14
CA ALA A 239 29.87 -9.86 60.94
C ALA A 239 31.33 -10.00 60.45
N SER A 240 31.65 -11.07 59.73
CA SER A 240 32.95 -11.27 59.08
C SER A 240 33.04 -10.56 57.72
N ASP A 241 31.91 -10.41 57.03
CA ASP A 241 31.82 -9.78 55.70
C ASP A 241 31.74 -8.24 55.77
N ALA A 242 31.31 -7.68 56.92
CA ALA A 242 31.23 -6.25 57.20
C ALA A 242 32.57 -5.64 57.62
#